data_AF-A0A2J6HJR4-F1
#
_entry.id   AF-A0A2J6HJR4-F1
#
_cell.length_a   1.000
_cell.length_b   1.000
_cell.length_c   1.000
_cell.angle_alpha   90.00
_cell.angle_beta   90.00
_cell.angle_gamma   90.00
#
_symmetry.space_group_name_H-M   'P 1'
#
loop_
_entity.id
_entity.type
_entity.pdbx_description
1 polymer ?
#
loop_
_entity_poly.entity_id
_entity_poly.type
_entity_poly.pdbx_seq_one_letter_code
_entity_poly.pdbx_strand_id
1 'polypeptide(L)'
;MKRIIYAAFGLLLIIGFNACDLIQDEPPTKTQMEGVWQVTQAINTTTGADFTSQVNFPITAFHLSSDGTIISTASPLIMYIVYGDSKYVQIASQIDQVFDYASLNLNGGEFFIGGGVQTRFTLEMKLEGLPGQSSLTTLLGMLGIGNDYLDVVVYHKFMDVQVEFSEDYNTMIWTIDGVTTAVYNTKDNYGNYVLWNGWPVNNFTHVEITLEKRVKDIPELIQDAL
;
A
#
# COMPACT_ATOMS: atom_id res chain seq x y z
N MET A 1 -55.17 -70.22 5.94
CA MET A 1 -54.23 -69.44 5.10
C MET A 1 -53.40 -68.56 6.03
N LYS A 2 -52.15 -68.96 6.34
CA LYS A 2 -50.87 -68.26 6.04
C LYS A 2 -50.86 -66.78 6.53
N ARG A 3 -50.24 -66.48 7.69
CA ARG A 3 -48.88 -65.88 7.90
C ARG A 3 -48.74 -64.50 7.18
N ILE A 4 -48.31 -63.39 7.79
CA ILE A 4 -46.94 -63.09 8.27
C ILE A 4 -46.98 -61.81 9.17
N ILE A 5 -46.23 -61.84 10.28
CA ILE A 5 -45.76 -60.72 11.13
C ILE A 5 -44.48 -60.14 10.51
N TYR A 6 -44.27 -58.81 10.48
CA TYR A 6 -42.99 -58.03 10.62
C TYR A 6 -43.34 -56.54 10.39
N ALA A 7 -43.33 -55.66 11.39
CA ALA A 7 -42.18 -54.89 11.91
C ALA A 7 -41.46 -54.04 10.85
N ALA A 8 -41.66 -52.72 10.88
CA ALA A 8 -40.67 -51.75 10.41
C ALA A 8 -40.88 -50.39 11.09
N PHE A 9 -39.94 -50.09 11.99
CA PHE A 9 -39.56 -48.78 12.48
C PHE A 9 -39.56 -47.74 11.36
N GLY A 10 -40.10 -46.54 11.61
CA GLY A 10 -40.11 -45.45 10.63
C GLY A 10 -40.27 -44.09 11.30
N LEU A 11 -39.37 -43.77 12.22
CA LEU A 11 -39.11 -42.43 12.71
C LEU A 11 -38.77 -41.53 11.50
N LEU A 12 -39.70 -40.68 11.04
CA LEU A 12 -39.35 -39.53 10.21
C LEU A 12 -39.49 -38.27 11.06
N LEU A 13 -38.44 -38.04 11.86
CA LEU A 13 -38.01 -36.70 12.21
C LEU A 13 -37.72 -35.98 10.88
N ILE A 14 -38.65 -35.14 10.44
CA ILE A 14 -38.34 -34.11 9.45
C ILE A 14 -37.53 -33.06 10.22
N ILE A 15 -36.24 -33.36 10.44
CA ILE A 15 -35.23 -32.31 10.59
C ILE A 15 -35.16 -31.71 9.19
N GLY A 16 -35.98 -30.68 8.97
CA GLY A 16 -35.65 -29.69 7.98
C GLY A 16 -34.31 -29.11 8.43
N PHE A 17 -33.22 -29.69 7.93
CA PHE A 17 -32.00 -28.95 7.77
C PHE A 17 -32.40 -27.77 6.88
N ASN A 18 -32.79 -26.67 7.53
CA ASN A 18 -32.35 -25.38 7.08
C ASN A 18 -30.82 -25.51 7.10
N ALA A 19 -30.26 -26.07 6.04
CA ALA A 19 -29.05 -25.53 5.46
C ALA A 19 -29.42 -24.09 5.14
N CYS A 20 -29.40 -23.27 6.20
CA CYS A 20 -28.81 -21.97 6.12
C CYS A 20 -27.43 -22.29 5.55
N ASP A 21 -27.34 -22.28 4.22
CA ASP A 21 -26.11 -21.90 3.58
C ASP A 21 -25.71 -20.64 4.33
N LEU A 22 -24.84 -20.82 5.31
CA LEU A 22 -24.00 -19.77 5.84
C LEU A 22 -23.16 -19.37 4.63
N ILE A 23 -23.77 -18.58 3.75
CA ILE A 23 -23.07 -17.67 2.88
C ILE A 23 -22.28 -16.84 3.87
N GLN A 24 -21.03 -17.25 4.11
CA GLN A 24 -20.05 -16.32 4.64
C GLN A 24 -19.94 -15.28 3.53
N ASP A 25 -20.74 -14.22 3.67
CA ASP A 25 -20.54 -13.02 2.86
C ASP A 25 -19.07 -12.67 3.00
N GLU A 26 -18.37 -12.64 1.87
CA GLU A 26 -16.98 -12.23 1.82
C GLU A 26 -16.88 -10.90 2.58
N PRO A 27 -15.97 -10.79 3.58
CA PRO A 27 -15.89 -9.59 4.40
C PRO A 27 -15.61 -8.37 3.51
N PRO A 28 -16.09 -7.16 3.87
CA PRO A 28 -15.80 -5.97 3.09
C PRO A 28 -14.30 -5.82 2.83
N THR A 29 -13.91 -5.45 1.60
CA THR A 29 -12.50 -5.35 1.21
C THR A 29 -11.71 -4.43 2.14
N LYS A 30 -12.34 -3.35 2.63
CA LYS A 30 -11.74 -2.47 3.63
C LYS A 30 -11.27 -3.23 4.88
N THR A 31 -12.13 -4.08 5.42
CA THR A 31 -11.82 -4.90 6.60
C THR A 31 -10.70 -5.90 6.31
N GLN A 32 -10.66 -6.45 5.09
CA GLN A 32 -9.58 -7.34 4.66
C GLN A 32 -8.22 -6.62 4.59
N MET A 33 -8.21 -5.37 4.11
CA MET A 33 -7.01 -4.52 4.00
C MET A 33 -6.44 -4.11 5.36
N GLU A 34 -7.21 -4.12 6.44
CA GLU A 34 -6.74 -3.66 7.76
C GLU A 34 -5.59 -4.52 8.30
N GLY A 35 -4.55 -3.84 8.83
CA GLY A 35 -3.40 -4.45 9.48
C GLY A 35 -2.05 -3.98 8.94
N VAL A 36 -0.99 -4.69 9.34
CA VAL A 36 0.39 -4.44 8.90
C VAL A 36 0.73 -5.39 7.76
N TRP A 37 1.27 -4.83 6.69
CA TRP A 37 1.55 -5.49 5.43
C TRP A 37 2.97 -5.17 4.99
N GLN A 38 3.81 -6.19 4.84
CA GLN A 38 5.18 -6.04 4.35
C GLN A 38 5.23 -6.37 2.86
N VAL A 39 5.90 -5.53 2.08
CA VAL A 39 6.15 -5.81 0.66
C VAL A 39 7.21 -6.91 0.56
N THR A 40 6.84 -8.04 -0.02
CA THR A 40 7.75 -9.16 -0.27
C THR A 40 8.16 -9.28 -1.73
N GLN A 41 7.39 -8.67 -2.64
CA GLN A 41 7.75 -8.58 -4.04
C GLN A 41 7.21 -7.30 -4.69
N ALA A 42 7.99 -6.72 -5.60
CA ALA A 42 7.59 -5.59 -6.42
C ALA A 42 8.13 -5.77 -7.85
N ILE A 43 7.21 -5.92 -8.80
CA ILE A 43 7.52 -6.18 -10.22
C ILE A 43 7.07 -5.00 -11.08
N ASN A 44 7.94 -4.53 -11.96
CA ASN A 44 7.58 -3.61 -13.03
C ASN A 44 6.87 -4.41 -14.12
N THR A 45 5.56 -4.21 -14.29
CA THR A 45 4.77 -5.03 -15.21
C THR A 45 5.03 -4.72 -16.68
N THR A 46 5.68 -3.58 -16.97
CA THR A 46 6.05 -3.21 -18.35
C THR A 46 7.32 -3.95 -18.79
N THR A 47 8.29 -4.12 -17.89
CA THR A 47 9.60 -4.73 -18.22
C THR A 47 9.75 -6.16 -17.69
N GLY A 48 8.91 -6.57 -16.74
CA GLY A 48 9.05 -7.81 -15.97
C GLY A 48 10.17 -7.76 -14.92
N ALA A 49 10.78 -6.60 -14.70
CA ALA A 49 11.90 -6.47 -13.77
C ALA A 49 11.42 -6.50 -12.31
N ASP A 50 12.03 -7.36 -11.50
CA ASP A 50 11.90 -7.32 -10.04
C ASP A 50 12.78 -6.20 -9.49
N PHE A 51 12.16 -5.26 -8.76
CA PHE A 51 12.85 -4.13 -8.15
C PHE A 51 12.71 -4.13 -6.62
N THR A 52 12.29 -5.25 -6.03
CA THR A 52 12.04 -5.40 -4.58
C THR A 52 13.23 -4.96 -3.75
N SER A 53 14.44 -5.40 -4.09
CA SER A 53 15.67 -5.07 -3.37
C SER A 53 16.07 -3.60 -3.48
N GLN A 54 15.58 -2.88 -4.49
CA GLN A 54 15.85 -1.46 -4.66
C GLN A 54 15.03 -0.61 -3.68
N VAL A 55 13.84 -1.09 -3.31
CA VAL A 55 12.88 -0.32 -2.50
C VAL A 55 12.76 -0.82 -1.06
N ASN A 56 13.12 -2.07 -0.78
CA ASN A 56 13.17 -2.63 0.57
C ASN A 56 14.49 -2.31 1.27
N PHE A 57 14.55 -1.18 1.98
CA PHE A 57 15.69 -0.87 2.85
C PHE A 57 15.27 -0.18 4.18
N PRO A 58 15.38 -0.86 5.34
CA PRO A 58 15.57 -2.30 5.47
C PRO A 58 14.31 -3.09 5.04
N ILE A 59 13.13 -2.47 5.13
CA ILE A 59 11.85 -3.04 4.68
C ILE A 59 10.95 -1.96 4.07
N THR A 60 10.07 -2.36 3.16
CA THR A 60 8.87 -1.59 2.81
C THR A 60 7.65 -2.22 3.47
N ALA A 61 6.94 -1.45 4.29
CA ALA A 61 5.72 -1.90 4.94
C ALA A 61 4.67 -0.80 5.04
N PHE A 62 3.40 -1.22 5.13
CA PHE A 62 2.23 -0.39 5.31
C PHE A 62 1.45 -0.86 6.54
N HIS A 63 1.00 0.06 7.36
CA HIS A 63 -0.05 -0.16 8.34
C HIS A 63 -1.30 0.56 7.85
N LEU A 64 -2.32 -0.22 7.52
CA LEU A 64 -3.61 0.25 7.01
C LEU A 64 -4.63 0.24 8.15
N SER A 65 -5.06 1.43 8.55
CA SER A 65 -5.98 1.62 9.67
C SER A 65 -7.44 1.59 9.21
N SER A 66 -8.35 1.23 10.11
CA SER A 66 -9.79 1.15 9.83
C SER A 66 -10.45 2.49 9.46
N ASP A 67 -9.83 3.62 9.82
CA ASP A 67 -10.27 4.95 9.44
C ASP A 67 -9.81 5.38 8.03
N GLY A 68 -8.96 4.59 7.36
CA GLY A 68 -8.37 4.92 6.06
C GLY A 68 -6.94 5.47 6.16
N THR A 69 -6.38 5.65 7.36
CA THR A 69 -5.02 6.15 7.53
C THR A 69 -3.97 5.11 7.14
N ILE A 70 -2.89 5.57 6.50
CA ILE A 70 -1.69 4.79 6.21
C ILE A 70 -0.50 5.33 7.00
N ILE A 71 0.22 4.42 7.66
CA ILE A 71 1.57 4.67 8.20
C ILE A 71 2.51 3.71 7.49
N SER A 72 3.62 4.20 6.90
CA SER A 72 4.44 3.33 6.04
C SER A 72 5.93 3.69 6.00
N THR A 73 6.75 2.74 5.56
CA THR A 73 8.13 2.97 5.10
C THR A 73 8.23 3.03 3.58
N ALA A 74 7.12 3.23 2.87
CA ALA A 74 7.00 2.98 1.43
C ALA A 74 7.46 4.12 0.51
N SER A 75 8.13 5.15 1.04
CA SER A 75 8.64 6.25 0.20
C SER A 75 9.49 5.81 -0.98
N PRO A 76 10.47 4.89 -0.82
CA PRO A 76 11.25 4.40 -1.96
C PRO A 76 10.39 3.74 -3.04
N LEU A 77 9.40 2.96 -2.64
CA LEU A 77 8.44 2.32 -3.55
C LEU A 77 7.61 3.36 -4.31
N ILE A 78 7.04 4.35 -3.61
CA ILE A 78 6.24 5.41 -4.27
C ILE A 78 7.11 6.25 -5.19
N MET A 79 8.36 6.55 -4.81
CA MET A 79 9.31 7.24 -5.68
C MET A 79 9.61 6.44 -6.94
N TYR A 80 9.83 5.13 -6.83
CA TYR A 80 10.01 4.27 -8.00
C TYR A 80 8.78 4.30 -8.91
N ILE A 81 7.58 4.20 -8.36
CA ILE A 81 6.34 4.27 -9.13
C ILE A 81 6.23 5.59 -9.87
N VAL A 82 6.45 6.73 -9.21
CA VAL A 82 6.28 8.05 -9.82
C VAL A 82 7.37 8.33 -10.85
N TYR A 83 8.64 8.10 -10.49
CA TYR A 83 9.78 8.59 -11.27
C TYR A 83 10.38 7.53 -12.21
N GLY A 84 10.13 6.25 -11.96
CA GLY A 84 10.70 5.13 -12.70
C GLY A 84 12.17 4.87 -12.38
N ASP A 85 12.65 3.69 -12.78
CA ASP A 85 13.96 3.12 -12.42
C ASP A 85 15.14 4.09 -12.59
N SER A 86 15.37 4.61 -13.81
CA SER A 86 16.55 5.47 -14.08
C SER A 86 16.57 6.74 -13.23
N LYS A 87 15.39 7.33 -12.97
CA LYS A 87 15.28 8.54 -12.17
C LYS A 87 15.31 8.24 -10.69
N TYR A 88 14.68 7.16 -10.26
CA TYR A 88 14.81 6.63 -8.91
C TYR A 88 16.28 6.42 -8.54
N VAL A 89 17.06 5.71 -9.36
CA VAL A 89 18.49 5.48 -9.13
C VAL A 89 19.28 6.80 -9.06
N GLN A 90 19.02 7.74 -9.99
CA GLN A 90 19.65 9.07 -9.95
C GLN A 90 19.37 9.78 -8.62
N ILE A 91 18.10 9.76 -8.22
CA ILE A 91 17.62 10.42 -7.02
C ILE A 91 18.19 9.74 -5.77
N ALA A 92 18.00 8.43 -5.60
CA ALA A 92 18.52 7.63 -4.49
C ALA A 92 20.04 7.81 -4.33
N SER A 93 20.81 7.77 -5.44
CA SER A 93 22.26 7.96 -5.39
C SER A 93 22.70 9.34 -4.88
N GLN A 94 21.88 10.39 -5.08
CA GLN A 94 22.16 11.73 -4.55
C GLN A 94 21.84 11.83 -3.06
N ILE A 95 20.90 11.03 -2.56
CA ILE A 95 20.55 10.98 -1.14
C ILE A 95 21.57 10.10 -0.39
N ASP A 96 21.96 8.95 -0.96
CA ASP A 96 22.95 8.02 -0.40
C ASP A 96 24.32 8.67 -0.19
N GLN A 97 24.69 9.62 -1.06
CA GLN A 97 25.94 10.38 -0.92
C GLN A 97 25.94 11.35 0.27
N VAL A 98 24.77 11.64 0.86
CA VAL A 98 24.62 12.65 1.92
C VAL A 98 24.02 12.07 3.21
N PHE A 99 23.43 10.87 3.17
CA PHE A 99 22.81 10.23 4.34
C PHE A 99 23.34 8.82 4.64
N ASP A 100 23.65 8.61 5.92
CA ASP A 100 23.63 7.32 6.60
C ASP A 100 22.22 7.19 7.24
N TYR A 101 21.34 6.39 6.64
CA TYR A 101 19.87 6.44 6.80
C TYR A 101 19.33 5.83 8.12
N ALA A 102 19.72 6.39 9.25
CA ALA A 102 19.29 5.91 10.58
C ALA A 102 17.96 6.53 11.10
N SER A 103 17.39 7.53 10.42
CA SER A 103 16.15 8.20 10.84
C SER A 103 14.96 7.63 10.07
N LEU A 104 14.35 6.58 10.61
CA LEU A 104 13.14 5.94 10.08
C LEU A 104 11.97 6.93 10.10
N ASN A 105 11.86 7.76 9.07
CA ASN A 105 10.71 8.65 8.89
C ASN A 105 9.54 7.84 8.33
N LEU A 106 8.56 7.56 9.18
CA LEU A 106 7.30 6.95 8.76
C LEU A 106 6.51 7.96 7.93
N ASN A 107 6.17 7.58 6.70
CA ASN A 107 5.40 8.40 5.78
C ASN A 107 3.92 8.13 5.97
N GLY A 108 3.16 9.23 6.03
CA GLY A 108 1.72 9.20 6.14
C GLY A 108 1.04 9.03 4.77
N GLY A 109 -0.20 8.57 4.79
CA GLY A 109 -1.06 8.51 3.62
C GLY A 109 -2.49 8.20 4.02
N GLU A 110 -3.35 8.07 3.02
CA GLU A 110 -4.74 7.66 3.18
C GLU A 110 -5.10 6.66 2.07
N PHE A 111 -6.03 5.76 2.35
CA PHE A 111 -6.68 4.95 1.32
C PHE A 111 -8.19 5.10 1.38
N PHE A 112 -8.82 5.08 0.21
CA PHE A 112 -10.26 5.25 0.05
C PHE A 112 -10.83 4.08 -0.73
N ILE A 113 -11.86 3.45 -0.18
CA ILE A 113 -12.53 2.30 -0.78
C ILE A 113 -14.02 2.35 -0.46
N GLY A 114 -14.84 1.92 -1.43
CA GLY A 114 -16.29 1.81 -1.26
C GLY A 114 -16.69 0.74 -0.25
N GLY A 115 -17.98 0.69 0.10
CA GLY A 115 -18.53 -0.37 0.95
C GLY A 115 -18.63 -1.71 0.23
N GLY A 116 -18.61 -2.80 1.00
CA GLY A 116 -18.71 -4.17 0.47
C GLY A 116 -17.42 -4.69 -0.15
N VAL A 117 -17.54 -5.64 -1.08
CA VAL A 117 -16.43 -6.22 -1.83
C VAL A 117 -16.12 -5.33 -3.04
N GLN A 118 -14.89 -4.87 -3.11
CA GLN A 118 -14.35 -3.98 -4.13
C GLN A 118 -13.05 -4.57 -4.68
N THR A 119 -12.83 -4.43 -5.98
CA THR A 119 -11.58 -4.89 -6.63
C THR A 119 -10.60 -3.75 -6.90
N ARG A 120 -11.00 -2.51 -6.63
CA ARG A 120 -10.19 -1.31 -6.83
C ARG A 120 -10.38 -0.31 -5.70
N PHE A 121 -9.32 0.43 -5.39
CA PHE A 121 -9.30 1.46 -4.35
C PHE A 121 -8.46 2.66 -4.79
N THR A 122 -8.47 3.73 -3.98
CA THR A 122 -7.59 4.88 -4.15
C THR A 122 -6.52 4.88 -3.07
N LEU A 123 -5.27 5.05 -3.48
CA LEU A 123 -4.10 5.20 -2.62
C LEU A 123 -3.61 6.66 -2.67
N GLU A 124 -3.53 7.36 -1.55
CA GLU A 124 -2.88 8.66 -1.43
C GLU A 124 -1.67 8.55 -0.51
N MET A 125 -0.47 8.83 -1.03
CA MET A 125 0.77 8.78 -0.27
C MET A 125 1.39 10.17 -0.17
N LYS A 126 1.76 10.57 1.05
CA LYS A 126 2.48 11.81 1.31
C LYS A 126 3.98 11.55 1.15
N LEU A 127 4.60 12.21 0.18
CA LEU A 127 6.06 12.28 0.08
C LEU A 127 6.51 13.65 0.61
N GLU A 128 7.27 13.63 1.69
CA GLU A 128 7.90 14.81 2.25
C GLU A 128 9.28 15.01 1.62
N GLY A 129 9.49 16.19 1.04
CA GLY A 129 10.74 16.54 0.40
C GLY A 129 10.88 15.87 -0.98
N LEU A 130 11.26 16.65 -1.97
CA LEU A 130 11.99 16.10 -3.10
C LEU A 130 13.21 15.36 -2.54
N PRO A 131 13.55 14.19 -3.06
CA PRO A 131 14.53 13.39 -2.36
C PRO A 131 15.92 14.06 -2.52
N GLY A 132 16.63 14.23 -1.39
CA GLY A 132 17.86 15.03 -1.27
C GLY A 132 17.65 16.40 -0.59
N GLN A 133 16.39 16.75 -0.32
CA GLN A 133 16.03 18.08 0.17
C GLN A 133 16.30 18.30 1.66
N SER A 134 16.10 17.32 2.55
CA SER A 134 16.48 17.49 3.96
C SER A 134 18.00 17.62 4.14
N SER A 135 18.78 16.95 3.29
CA SER A 135 20.25 17.09 3.22
C SER A 135 20.70 18.44 2.68
N LEU A 136 20.06 18.93 1.61
CA LEU A 136 20.28 20.27 1.05
C LEU A 136 19.87 21.37 2.03
N THR A 137 18.72 21.21 2.70
CA THR A 137 18.23 22.11 3.75
C THR A 137 19.17 22.10 4.97
N THR A 138 19.74 20.95 5.33
CA THR A 138 20.74 20.83 6.42
C THR A 138 22.06 21.51 6.05
N LEU A 139 22.60 21.29 4.84
CA LEU A 139 23.81 21.95 4.34
C LEU A 139 23.67 23.48 4.31
N LEU A 140 22.55 23.96 3.79
CA LEU A 140 22.27 25.39 3.70
C LEU A 140 21.97 26.01 5.08
N GLY A 141 21.34 25.25 5.99
CA GLY A 141 21.19 25.61 7.40
C GLY A 141 22.53 25.73 8.13
N MET A 142 23.49 24.83 7.86
CA MET A 142 24.88 24.94 8.37
C MET A 142 25.63 26.15 7.82
N LEU A 143 25.23 26.67 6.65
CA LEU A 143 25.76 27.90 6.03
C LEU A 143 24.97 29.17 6.42
N GLY A 144 23.96 29.05 7.30
CA GLY A 144 23.17 30.18 7.81
C GLY A 144 22.12 30.72 6.84
N ILE A 145 21.69 29.93 5.85
CA ILE A 145 20.70 30.31 4.84
C ILE A 145 19.37 29.61 5.19
N GLY A 146 18.32 30.39 5.50
CA GLY A 146 16.97 29.87 5.75
C GLY A 146 16.30 29.42 4.45
N ASN A 147 15.63 28.25 4.47
CA ASN A 147 15.09 27.59 3.27
C ASN A 147 13.64 27.11 3.41
N ASP A 148 12.77 27.93 3.98
CA ASP A 148 11.35 27.59 4.16
C ASP A 148 10.61 27.32 2.83
N TYR A 149 11.21 27.66 1.68
CA TYR A 149 10.68 27.38 0.33
C TYR A 149 11.03 25.98 -0.21
N LEU A 150 11.88 25.22 0.50
CA LEU A 150 12.31 23.87 0.13
C LEU A 150 11.57 22.78 0.91
N ASP A 151 10.42 23.03 1.53
CA ASP A 151 9.64 21.96 2.18
C ASP A 151 8.35 21.68 1.38
N VAL A 152 8.51 21.25 0.14
CA VAL A 152 7.35 20.91 -0.71
C VAL A 152 6.94 19.48 -0.40
N VAL A 153 5.84 19.34 0.33
CA VAL A 153 5.13 18.07 0.49
C VAL A 153 4.24 17.85 -0.71
N VAL A 154 4.42 16.72 -1.40
CA VAL A 154 3.58 16.32 -2.52
C VAL A 154 2.78 15.06 -2.15
N TYR A 155 1.46 15.19 -2.25
CA TYR A 155 0.49 14.11 -2.11
C TYR A 155 0.34 13.43 -3.46
N HIS A 156 0.66 12.15 -3.50
CA HIS A 156 0.58 11.30 -4.68
C HIS A 156 -0.64 10.42 -4.58
N LYS A 157 -1.68 10.75 -5.36
CA LYS A 157 -2.93 10.01 -5.40
C LYS A 157 -2.96 9.12 -6.63
N PHE A 158 -3.14 7.82 -6.43
CA PHE A 158 -3.38 6.81 -7.44
C PHE A 158 -4.80 6.30 -7.27
N MET A 159 -5.67 6.60 -8.23
CA MET A 159 -7.07 6.17 -8.26
C MET A 159 -7.20 4.92 -9.12
N ASP A 160 -8.11 4.04 -8.74
CA ASP A 160 -8.33 2.75 -9.43
C ASP A 160 -7.11 1.82 -9.36
N VAL A 161 -6.44 1.75 -8.22
CA VAL A 161 -5.43 0.70 -7.93
C VAL A 161 -6.18 -0.61 -7.69
N GLN A 162 -5.84 -1.65 -8.44
CA GLN A 162 -6.43 -2.97 -8.24
C GLN A 162 -5.92 -3.61 -6.96
N VAL A 163 -6.81 -4.33 -6.26
CA VAL A 163 -6.50 -5.09 -5.05
C VAL A 163 -7.05 -6.50 -5.16
N GLU A 164 -6.23 -7.48 -4.81
CA GLU A 164 -6.58 -8.90 -4.76
C GLU A 164 -6.03 -9.53 -3.48
N PHE A 165 -6.68 -10.59 -3.00
CA PHE A 165 -6.28 -11.32 -1.80
C PHE A 165 -6.11 -12.80 -2.11
N SER A 166 -5.18 -13.44 -1.41
CA SER A 166 -5.14 -14.91 -1.33
C SER A 166 -6.38 -15.43 -0.59
N GLU A 167 -6.72 -16.71 -0.82
CA GLU A 167 -7.87 -17.37 -0.16
C GLU A 167 -7.79 -17.33 1.38
N ASP A 168 -6.58 -17.30 1.94
CA ASP A 168 -6.33 -17.24 3.37
C ASP A 168 -6.17 -15.81 3.93
N TYR A 169 -6.30 -14.79 3.07
CA TYR A 169 -6.14 -13.36 3.38
C TYR A 169 -4.80 -12.98 4.04
N ASN A 170 -3.76 -13.81 3.86
CA ASN A 170 -2.41 -13.52 4.32
C ASN A 170 -1.55 -12.83 3.26
N THR A 171 -1.98 -12.85 2.00
CA THR A 171 -1.35 -12.15 0.89
C THR A 171 -2.34 -11.17 0.27
N MET A 172 -1.86 -9.96 0.02
CA MET A 172 -2.58 -8.92 -0.70
C MET A 172 -1.71 -8.49 -1.87
N ILE A 173 -2.31 -8.33 -3.05
CA ILE A 173 -1.61 -7.88 -4.25
C ILE A 173 -2.21 -6.54 -4.67
N TRP A 174 -1.36 -5.54 -4.88
CA TRP A 174 -1.74 -4.27 -5.48
C TRP A 174 -1.22 -4.18 -6.89
N THR A 175 -2.09 -3.82 -7.83
CA THR A 175 -1.69 -3.60 -9.22
C THR A 175 -2.01 -2.17 -9.63
N ILE A 176 -0.94 -1.45 -9.98
CA ILE A 176 -1.00 -0.12 -10.60
C ILE A 176 -0.86 -0.37 -12.11
N ASP A 177 -1.96 -0.26 -12.83
CA ASP A 177 -2.07 -0.68 -14.23
C ASP A 177 -2.52 0.48 -15.14
N GLY A 178 -2.79 0.17 -16.41
CA GLY A 178 -3.24 1.16 -17.39
C GLY A 178 -4.65 1.72 -17.16
N VAL A 179 -5.38 1.23 -16.15
CA VAL A 179 -6.66 1.80 -15.70
C VAL A 179 -6.44 2.77 -14.55
N THR A 180 -5.36 2.61 -13.77
CA THR A 180 -4.99 3.53 -12.71
C THR A 180 -4.78 4.94 -13.27
N THR A 181 -5.23 5.95 -12.53
CA THR A 181 -4.99 7.37 -12.86
C THR A 181 -4.31 8.06 -11.69
N ALA A 182 -3.43 9.03 -11.97
CA ALA A 182 -2.69 9.73 -10.94
C ALA A 182 -3.06 11.21 -10.86
N VAL A 183 -3.02 11.76 -9.64
CA VAL A 183 -3.08 13.20 -9.38
C VAL A 183 -2.03 13.54 -8.34
N TYR A 184 -1.28 14.60 -8.59
CA TYR A 184 -0.26 15.09 -7.66
C TYR A 184 -0.64 16.47 -7.15
N ASN A 185 -0.62 16.63 -5.82
CA ASN A 185 -1.03 17.87 -5.18
C ASN A 185 -0.05 18.33 -4.12
N THR A 186 0.09 19.63 -3.96
CA THR A 186 0.59 20.24 -2.71
C THR A 186 -0.59 20.77 -1.90
N LYS A 187 -0.33 21.30 -0.71
CA LYS A 187 -1.33 22.08 0.04
C LYS A 187 -0.91 23.54 0.10
N ASP A 188 -1.87 24.45 -0.06
CA ASP A 188 -1.65 25.87 0.22
C ASP A 188 -1.55 26.14 1.73
N ASN A 189 -1.33 27.40 2.11
CA ASN A 189 -1.25 27.83 3.51
C ASN A 189 -2.58 27.69 4.29
N TYR A 190 -3.68 27.32 3.63
CA TYR A 190 -4.99 27.03 4.23
C TYR A 190 -5.29 25.53 4.25
N GLY A 191 -4.39 24.69 3.74
CA GLY A 191 -4.55 23.24 3.66
C GLY A 191 -5.34 22.75 2.45
N ASN A 192 -5.71 23.62 1.51
CA ASN A 192 -6.43 23.21 0.29
C ASN A 192 -5.46 22.55 -0.68
N TYR A 193 -5.95 21.52 -1.39
CA TYR A 193 -5.17 20.89 -2.45
C TYR A 193 -4.96 21.84 -3.63
N VAL A 194 -3.70 21.96 -4.04
CA VAL A 194 -3.26 22.69 -5.23
C VAL A 194 -2.60 21.69 -6.18
N LEU A 195 -2.94 21.72 -7.47
CA LEU A 195 -2.32 20.85 -8.45
C LEU A 195 -0.81 21.11 -8.54
N TRP A 196 -0.02 20.05 -8.41
CA TRP A 196 1.42 20.09 -8.58
C TRP A 196 1.79 19.61 -9.99
N ASN A 197 2.45 20.48 -10.75
CA ASN A 197 2.82 20.22 -12.15
C ASN A 197 4.29 19.83 -12.32
N GLY A 198 4.99 19.46 -11.24
CA GLY A 198 6.43 19.15 -11.31
C GLY A 198 6.76 17.80 -11.95
N TRP A 199 5.79 16.89 -12.05
CA TRP A 199 5.92 15.61 -12.74
C TRP A 199 4.65 15.28 -13.55
N PRO A 200 4.76 14.70 -14.76
CA PRO A 200 3.59 14.31 -15.54
C PRO A 200 2.81 13.17 -14.87
N VAL A 201 1.50 13.36 -14.66
CA VAL A 201 0.60 12.36 -14.06
C VAL A 201 0.38 11.12 -14.94
N ASN A 202 0.73 11.19 -16.23
CA ASN A 202 0.59 10.07 -17.17
C ASN A 202 1.85 9.19 -17.26
N ASN A 203 2.92 9.52 -16.51
CA ASN A 203 4.24 8.90 -16.66
C ASN A 203 4.66 8.07 -15.43
N PHE A 204 3.72 7.53 -14.65
CA PHE A 204 4.07 6.60 -13.58
C PHE A 204 4.28 5.18 -14.12
N THR A 205 5.04 4.39 -13.37
CA THR A 205 5.39 3.02 -13.70
C THR A 205 4.23 2.09 -13.32
N HIS A 206 3.83 1.22 -14.24
CA HIS A 206 2.90 0.14 -13.92
C HIS A 206 3.63 -0.96 -13.13
N VAL A 207 3.06 -1.35 -12.01
CA VAL A 207 3.69 -2.27 -11.07
C VAL A 207 2.68 -3.24 -10.48
N GLU A 208 3.18 -4.40 -10.06
CA GLU A 208 2.50 -5.36 -9.20
C GLU A 208 3.30 -5.46 -7.90
N ILE A 209 2.61 -5.33 -6.77
CA ILE A 209 3.21 -5.31 -5.44
C ILE A 209 2.56 -6.41 -4.62
N THR A 210 3.34 -7.39 -4.21
CA THR A 210 2.89 -8.46 -3.31
C THR A 210 3.20 -8.07 -1.88
N LEU A 211 2.16 -8.07 -1.06
CA LEU A 211 2.21 -7.76 0.36
C LEU A 211 1.84 -8.99 1.19
N GLU A 212 2.61 -9.26 2.23
CA GLU A 212 2.30 -10.30 3.22
C GLU A 212 1.89 -9.69 4.55
N LYS A 213 0.83 -10.25 5.14
CA LYS A 213 0.33 -9.82 6.44
C LYS A 213 1.36 -10.10 7.53
N ARG A 214 1.50 -9.17 8.47
CA ARG A 214 2.40 -9.26 9.63
C ARG A 214 1.61 -9.05 10.92
N VAL A 215 2.01 -9.81 11.93
CA VAL A 215 1.48 -9.66 13.31
C VAL A 215 2.20 -8.53 14.05
N LYS A 216 3.49 -8.33 13.72
CA LYS A 216 4.35 -7.30 14.29
C LYS A 216 4.00 -5.92 13.75
N ASP A 217 4.28 -4.90 14.53
CA ASP A 217 4.18 -3.52 14.07
C ASP A 217 5.39 -3.13 13.20
N ILE A 218 5.31 -1.97 12.52
CA ILE A 218 6.38 -1.51 11.62
C ILE A 218 7.73 -1.34 12.35
N PRO A 219 7.81 -0.69 13.54
CA PRO A 219 9.04 -0.61 14.32
C PRO A 219 9.69 -1.96 14.63
N GLU A 220 8.92 -2.95 15.07
CA GLU A 220 9.41 -4.30 15.34
C GLU A 220 9.94 -4.99 14.07
N LEU A 221 9.25 -4.84 12.94
CA LEU A 221 9.70 -5.40 11.65
C LEU A 221 11.01 -4.75 11.18
N ILE A 222 11.18 -3.45 11.43
CA ILE A 222 12.43 -2.76 11.11
C ILE A 222 13.56 -3.29 11.98
N GLN A 223 13.32 -3.45 13.29
CA GLN A 223 14.33 -3.95 14.22
C GLN A 223 14.83 -5.36 13.85
N ASP A 224 13.94 -6.23 13.37
CA ASP A 224 14.32 -7.58 12.93
C ASP A 224 15.16 -7.60 11.64
N ALA A 225 15.06 -6.56 10.82
CA ALA A 225 15.70 -6.48 9.51
C ALA A 225 17.06 -5.78 9.52
N LEU A 226 17.44 -5.16 10.65
CA LEU A 226 18.73 -4.50 10.90
C LEU A 226 19.72 -5.47 11.57
#